data_AF-A0A1F4VIE3-F1
#
_entry.id   AF-A0A1F4VIE3-F1
#
_cell.length_a   1.000
_cell.length_b   1.000
_cell.length_c   1.000
_cell.angle_alpha   90.00
_cell.angle_beta   90.00
_cell.angle_gamma   90.00
#
_symmetry.space_group_name_H-M   'P 1'
#
loop_
_entity.id
_entity.type
_entity.pdbx_description
1 polymer ?
#
loop_
_entity_poly.entity_id
_entity_poly.type
_entity_poly.pdbx_seq_one_letter_code
_entity_poly.pdbx_strand_id
1 'polypeptide(L)'
;MIKVICFDLDGVYFLNGKSNFLKALDELGVSENGAKRVFLNSNEMNKQYKIGRMTDEEFWSLALKEWNLQMTTQDIMDLLINDYETNPFVVEYVKKVKDAGYKKGLGF
;
A
#
# COMPACT_ATOMS: atom_id res chain seq x y z
N MET A 1 -26.81 -14.65 -10.26
CA MET A 1 -25.59 -15.38 -10.69
C MET A 1 -24.44 -14.38 -10.76
N ILE A 2 -23.35 -14.63 -10.02
CA ILE A 2 -22.16 -13.76 -10.02
C ILE A 2 -21.43 -13.91 -11.36
N LYS A 3 -21.00 -12.80 -11.97
CA LYS A 3 -20.29 -12.77 -13.26
C LYS A 3 -18.84 -12.29 -13.15
N VAL A 4 -18.54 -11.54 -12.10
CA VAL A 4 -17.23 -10.91 -11.85
C VAL A 4 -16.91 -11.03 -10.38
N ILE A 5 -15.65 -11.32 -10.06
CA ILE A 5 -15.13 -11.26 -8.70
C ILE A 5 -14.03 -10.18 -8.68
N CYS A 6 -14.19 -9.20 -7.79
CA CYS A 6 -13.20 -8.15 -7.56
C CYS A 6 -12.43 -8.45 -6.28
N PHE A 7 -11.11 -8.45 -6.36
CA PHE A 7 -10.22 -8.64 -5.22
C PHE A 7 -9.65 -7.29 -4.82
N ASP A 8 -9.81 -6.92 -3.56
CA ASP A 8 -9.03 -5.83 -2.98
C ASP A 8 -7.55 -6.24 -2.93
N LEU A 9 -6.66 -5.24 -2.93
CA LEU A 9 -5.23 -5.47 -2.87
C LEU A 9 -4.76 -5.61 -1.43
N ASP A 10 -4.78 -4.52 -0.67
CA ASP A 10 -4.20 -4.50 0.68
C ASP A 10 -5.16 -5.12 1.72
N GLY A 11 -4.70 -6.13 2.44
CA GLY A 11 -5.51 -6.89 3.41
C GLY A 11 -6.29 -8.07 2.81
N VAL A 12 -6.27 -8.25 1.49
CA VAL A 12 -6.84 -9.41 0.80
C VAL A 12 -5.77 -10.11 -0.04
N TYR A 13 -5.30 -9.46 -1.10
CA TYR A 13 -4.27 -10.03 -1.98
C TYR A 13 -2.88 -9.92 -1.36
N PHE A 14 -2.56 -8.79 -0.75
CA PHE A 14 -1.35 -8.57 0.03
C PHE A 14 -1.66 -8.63 1.53
N LEU A 15 -0.80 -9.32 2.28
CA LEU A 15 -0.85 -9.45 3.72
C LEU A 15 -0.01 -8.36 4.37
N ASN A 16 -0.53 -7.78 5.45
CA ASN A 16 0.23 -6.97 6.40
C ASN A 16 1.01 -5.77 5.82
N GLY A 17 0.74 -5.32 4.59
CA GLY A 17 1.55 -4.30 3.92
C GLY A 17 1.67 -3.00 4.73
N LYS A 18 0.54 -2.47 5.22
CA LYS A 18 0.54 -1.28 6.10
C LYS A 18 1.30 -1.52 7.41
N SER A 19 1.11 -2.65 8.07
CA SER A 19 1.75 -2.91 9.37
C SER A 19 3.26 -3.13 9.22
N ASN A 20 3.68 -3.80 8.15
CA ASN A 20 5.09 -4.02 7.84
C ASN A 20 5.78 -2.69 7.56
N PHE A 21 5.19 -1.85 6.72
CA PHE A 21 5.72 -0.53 6.42
C PHE A 21 5.82 0.38 7.65
N LEU A 22 4.80 0.38 8.52
CA LEU A 22 4.86 1.14 9.78
C LEU A 22 5.99 0.65 10.71
N LYS A 23 6.26 -0.66 10.72
CA LYS A 23 7.37 -1.23 11.48
C LYS A 23 8.72 -0.85 10.88
N ALA A 24 8.85 -0.89 9.55
CA ALA A 24 10.07 -0.46 8.86
C ALA A 24 10.37 1.03 9.12
N LEU A 25 9.34 1.87 9.17
CA LEU A 25 9.47 3.28 9.58
C LEU A 25 9.92 3.44 11.04
N ASP A 26 9.43 2.61 11.96
CA ASP A 26 9.87 2.59 13.35
C ASP A 26 11.36 2.22 13.48
N GLU A 27 11.82 1.24 12.69
CA GLU A 27 13.24 0.86 12.59
C GLU A 27 14.13 2.00 12.04
N LEU A 28 13.56 2.92 11.25
CA LEU A 28 14.21 4.15 10.77
C LEU A 28 14.11 5.32 11.77
N GLY A 29 13.52 5.11 12.95
CA GLY A 29 13.39 6.12 14.01
C GLY A 29 12.15 7.02 13.88
N VAL A 30 11.20 6.68 13.01
CA VAL A 30 9.94 7.41 12.87
C VAL A 30 8.95 6.89 13.90
N SER A 31 8.50 7.75 14.82
CA SER A 31 7.47 7.36 15.79
C SER A 31 6.20 6.84 15.08
N GLU A 32 5.59 5.79 15.62
CA GLU A 32 4.36 5.20 15.07
C GLU A 32 3.25 6.26 14.85
N ASN A 33 3.08 7.19 15.79
CA ASN A 33 2.11 8.28 15.67
C ASN A 33 2.44 9.23 14.51
N GLY A 34 3.72 9.55 14.31
CA GLY A 34 4.19 10.38 13.18
C GLY A 34 3.99 9.68 11.84
N ALA A 35 4.31 8.39 11.77
CA ALA A 35 4.08 7.56 10.60
C ALA A 35 2.58 7.50 10.25
N LYS A 36 1.72 7.15 11.20
CA LYS A 36 0.26 7.09 11.00
C LYS A 36 -0.35 8.44 10.62
N ARG A 37 0.10 9.54 11.24
CA ARG A 37 -0.37 10.89 10.90
C ARG A 37 -0.22 11.17 9.41
N VAL A 38 0.96 10.91 8.86
CA VAL A 38 1.28 11.21 7.45
C VAL A 38 0.73 10.13 6.52
N PHE A 39 1.01 8.86 6.79
CA PHE A 39 0.73 7.76 5.87
C PHE A 39 -0.73 7.27 5.90
N LEU A 40 -1.43 7.38 7.03
CA LEU A 40 -2.81 6.88 7.14
C LEU A 40 -3.86 7.99 7.23
N ASN A 41 -3.54 9.09 7.89
CA ASN A 41 -4.54 10.05 8.34
C ASN A 41 -4.49 11.41 7.62
N SER A 42 -3.43 11.69 6.85
CA SER A 42 -3.24 12.99 6.21
C SER A 42 -4.25 13.25 5.09
N ASN A 43 -4.53 14.54 4.84
CA ASN A 43 -5.34 14.93 3.68
C ASN A 43 -4.56 14.71 2.38
N GLU A 44 -3.24 14.89 2.43
CA GLU A 44 -2.28 14.61 1.37
C GLU A 44 -2.43 13.17 0.91
N MET A 45 -2.42 12.20 1.84
CA MET A 45 -2.67 10.79 1.52
C MET A 45 -4.09 10.56 0.97
N ASN A 46 -5.11 10.91 1.76
CA ASN A 46 -6.47 10.39 1.53
C ASN A 46 -7.30 11.20 0.52
N LYS A 47 -6.92 12.46 0.26
CA LYS A 47 -7.66 13.36 -0.63
C LYS A 47 -6.84 13.86 -1.81
N GLN A 48 -5.54 13.56 -1.88
CA GLN A 48 -4.71 13.96 -3.01
C GLN A 48 -3.99 12.76 -3.62
N TYR A 49 -3.11 12.11 -2.88
CA TYR A 49 -2.21 11.06 -3.36
C TYR A 49 -2.97 9.81 -3.84
N LYS A 50 -3.78 9.19 -2.96
CA LYS A 50 -4.55 7.97 -3.32
C LYS A 50 -5.50 8.15 -4.51
N ILE A 51 -5.93 9.37 -4.78
CA ILE A 51 -6.86 9.67 -5.88
C ILE A 51 -6.15 10.27 -7.10
N GLY A 52 -4.81 10.21 -7.15
CA GLY A 52 -3.99 10.62 -8.29
C GLY A 52 -3.91 12.12 -8.54
N ARG A 53 -4.23 12.96 -7.55
CA ARG A 53 -4.09 14.43 -7.63
C ARG A 53 -2.74 14.96 -7.15
N MET A 54 -1.95 14.09 -6.53
CA MET A 54 -0.59 14.37 -6.07
C MET A 54 0.30 13.25 -6.60
N THR A 55 1.46 13.59 -7.12
CA THR A 55 2.45 12.66 -7.64
C THR A 55 3.19 11.94 -6.53
N ASP A 56 3.86 10.83 -6.87
CA ASP A 56 4.74 10.10 -5.95
C ASP A 56 5.82 11.02 -5.36
N GLU A 57 6.48 11.81 -6.22
CA GLU A 57 7.55 12.72 -5.80
C GLU A 57 7.05 13.77 -4.79
N GLU A 58 5.88 14.36 -5.02
CA GLU A 58 5.30 15.36 -4.12
C GLU A 58 4.93 14.75 -2.76
N PHE A 59 4.25 13.60 -2.75
CA PHE A 59 3.82 12.97 -1.50
C PHE A 59 5.00 12.45 -0.69
N TRP A 60 5.90 11.68 -1.32
CA TRP A 60 7.00 11.05 -0.61
C TRP A 60 8.06 12.06 -0.17
N SER A 61 8.33 13.12 -0.93
CA SER A 61 9.20 14.20 -0.46
C SER A 61 8.64 14.90 0.77
N LEU A 62 7.32 15.13 0.82
CA LEU A 62 6.65 15.70 1.98
C LEU A 62 6.75 14.76 3.19
N ALA A 63 6.49 13.47 2.99
CA ALA A 63 6.54 12.48 4.05
C ALA A 63 7.95 12.34 4.65
N LEU A 64 8.98 12.28 3.80
CA LEU A 64 10.38 12.23 4.22
C LEU A 64 10.80 13.44 5.05
N LYS A 65 10.35 14.63 4.64
CA LYS A 65 10.57 15.87 5.41
C LYS A 65 9.88 15.84 6.78
N GLU A 66 8.62 15.38 6.84
CA GLU A 66 7.85 15.25 8.08
C GLU A 66 8.46 14.21 9.05
N TRP A 67 9.08 13.17 8.49
CA TRP A 67 9.74 12.11 9.24
C TRP A 67 11.21 12.38 9.54
N ASN A 68 11.76 13.47 9.01
CA ASN A 68 13.17 13.84 9.12
C ASN A 68 14.11 12.72 8.65
N LEU A 69 13.74 12.03 7.57
CA LEU A 69 14.53 10.96 6.96
C LEU A 69 15.37 11.51 5.81
N GLN A 70 16.64 11.12 5.75
CA GLN A 70 17.56 11.46 4.65
C GLN A 70 17.68 10.28 3.68
N MET A 71 16.66 10.10 2.83
CA MET A 71 16.63 9.10 1.77
C MET A 71 15.87 9.67 0.56
N THR A 72 15.91 8.97 -0.57
CA THR A 72 15.18 9.40 -1.77
C THR A 72 13.71 8.97 -1.73
N THR A 73 12.87 9.61 -2.54
CA THR A 73 11.49 9.19 -2.76
C THR A 73 11.41 7.75 -3.27
N GLN A 74 12.36 7.31 -4.11
CA GLN A 74 12.45 5.94 -4.58
C GLN A 74 12.75 4.97 -3.43
N ASP A 75 13.69 5.29 -2.53
CA ASP A 75 14.06 4.38 -1.43
C ASP A 75 12.88 4.10 -0.49
N ILE A 76 12.08 5.11 -0.18
CA ILE A 76 10.91 4.94 0.70
C ILE A 76 9.77 4.19 0.01
N MET A 77 9.61 4.37 -1.31
CA MET A 77 8.66 3.58 -2.11
C MET A 77 9.10 2.12 -2.21
N ASP A 78 10.39 1.87 -2.42
CA ASP A 78 10.95 0.52 -2.47
C ASP A 78 10.79 -0.17 -1.12
N LEU A 79 10.97 0.55 -0.01
CA LEU A 79 10.68 0.05 1.34
C LEU A 79 9.22 -0.42 1.45
N LEU A 80 8.26 0.43 1.05
CA LEU A 80 6.83 0.06 1.04
C LEU A 80 6.53 -1.15 0.16
N ILE A 81 7.12 -1.23 -1.04
CA ILE A 81 6.85 -2.29 -2.00
C ILE A 81 7.44 -3.62 -1.52
N ASN A 82 8.65 -3.60 -0.98
CA ASN A 82 9.35 -4.80 -0.50
C ASN A 82 8.66 -5.41 0.74
N ASP A 83 7.89 -4.62 1.47
CA ASP A 83 7.11 -5.06 2.63
C ASP A 83 5.79 -5.75 2.27
N TYR A 84 5.40 -5.78 0.99
CA TYR A 84 4.23 -6.53 0.54
C TYR A 84 4.51 -8.02 0.45
N GLU A 85 3.79 -8.79 1.27
CA GLU A 85 3.73 -10.24 1.17
C GLU A 85 2.43 -10.65 0.46
N THR A 86 2.49 -11.49 -0.57
CA THR A 86 1.27 -12.00 -1.22
C THR A 86 0.57 -13.06 -0.37
N ASN A 87 -0.76 -13.04 -0.29
CA ASN A 87 -1.56 -14.08 0.33
C ASN A 87 -1.66 -15.31 -0.61
N PRO A 88 -0.96 -16.44 -0.31
CA PRO A 88 -0.92 -17.58 -1.21
C PRO A 88 -2.30 -18.21 -1.46
N PHE A 89 -3.20 -18.17 -0.46
CA PHE A 89 -4.56 -18.66 -0.60
C PHE A 89 -5.36 -17.84 -1.62
N VAL A 90 -5.27 -16.50 -1.54
CA VAL A 90 -5.96 -15.62 -2.49
C VAL A 90 -5.36 -15.73 -3.89
N VAL A 91 -4.03 -15.86 -4.00
CA VAL A 91 -3.34 -16.12 -5.28
C VAL A 91 -3.88 -17.40 -5.93
N GLU A 92 -4.02 -18.48 -5.18
CA GLU A 92 -4.58 -19.74 -5.67
C GLU A 92 -6.07 -19.59 -6.03
N TYR A 93 -6.84 -18.88 -5.20
CA TYR A 93 -8.26 -18.67 -5.44
C TYR A 93 -8.54 -17.84 -6.70
N VAL A 94 -7.73 -16.80 -6.97
CA VAL A 94 -7.79 -16.02 -8.22
C VAL A 94 -7.58 -16.92 -9.45
N LYS A 95 -6.69 -17.93 -9.35
CA LYS A 95 -6.50 -18.91 -10.44
C LYS A 95 -7.74 -19.78 -10.61
N LYS A 96 -8.28 -20.37 -9.54
CA LYS A 96 -9.50 -21.20 -9.58
C LYS A 96 -10.70 -20.47 -10.18
N VAL A 97 -10.90 -19.22 -9.78
CA VAL A 97 -12.00 -18.37 -10.28
C VAL A 97 -11.85 -18.10 -11.78
N LYS A 98 -10.62 -17.85 -12.24
CA LYS A 98 -10.33 -17.68 -13.68
C LYS A 98 -10.63 -18.98 -14.45
N ASP A 99 -10.18 -20.12 -13.93
CA ASP A 99 -10.35 -21.42 -14.60
C ASP A 99 -11.83 -21.85 -14.65
N ALA A 100 -12.63 -21.42 -13.67
CA ALA A 100 -14.08 -21.61 -13.66
C ALA A 100 -14.84 -20.65 -14.61
N GLY A 101 -14.15 -19.80 -15.37
CA GLY A 101 -14.74 -18.92 -16.39
C GLY A 101 -15.29 -17.59 -15.86
N TYR A 102 -15.04 -17.24 -14.60
CA TYR A 102 -15.40 -15.92 -14.07
C TYR A 102 -14.42 -14.85 -14.55
N LYS A 103 -14.94 -13.64 -14.78
CA LYS A 103 -14.09 -12.47 -15.01
C LYS A 103 -13.51 -12.01 -13.67
N LYS A 104 -12.23 -11.61 -13.67
CA LYS A 104 -11.55 -11.04 -12.49
C LYS A 104 -11.34 -9.53 -12.65
N GLY A 105 -11.50 -8.81 -11.54
CA GLY A 105 -11.15 -7.40 -11.42
C GLY A 105 -10.29 -7.16 -10.18
N LEU A 106 -9.55 -6.07 -10.16
CA LEU A 106 -8.93 -5.52 -8.96
C LEU A 106 -9.81 -4.36 -8.48
N GLY A 107 -10.14 -4.34 -7.19
CA GLY A 107 -10.79 -3.20 -6.55
C GLY A 107 -9.76 -2.10 -6.28
N PHE A 108 -10.12 -0.85 -6.58
CA PHE A 108 -9.33 0.34 -6.29
C PHE A 108 -10.03 1.18 -5.22
#